data_AF-A0A2U3D9D3-F1
#
_entry.id   AF-A0A2U3D9D3-F1
#
_cell.length_a   1.000
_cell.length_b   1.000
_cell.length_c   1.000
_cell.angle_alpha   90.00
_cell.angle_beta   90.00
_cell.angle_gamma   90.00
#
_symmetry.space_group_name_H-M   'P 1'
#
loop_
_entity.id
_entity.type
_entity.pdbx_description
1 polymer ?
#
loop_
_entity_poly.entity_id
_entity_poly.type
_entity_poly.pdbx_seq_one_letter_code
_entity_poly.pdbx_strand_id
1 'polypeptide(L)'
;MRHTFAHFAVAFLTGALTAPIMKSFLSDVLTKEWYTVHSIDNYSLNQPEQGFDRPPLQTVEESAQDQHRPRLIAANDAFLAPTAAVYGKSEHRIGLAKGSRIMQRSTLAIAPSTLENEPYQNAVFVNDEGYAIYIGERSTIDMGARLMSPVLIEQDVYVGPGAILSNACLRTGVIVENGAIVCDVEIPPFRRIRAGQVVRNPYEAEHLPFRDQGEYLGQTRATSYT
;
A
#
# COMPACT_ATOMS: atom_id res chain seq x y z
N MET A 1 -13.18 -13.97 25.79
CA MET A 1 -13.80 -15.13 25.11
C MET A 1 -12.95 -15.47 23.90
N ARG A 2 -12.42 -16.70 23.85
CA ARG A 2 -11.60 -17.20 22.73
C ARG A 2 -12.51 -17.54 21.55
N HIS A 3 -12.32 -16.90 20.40
CA HIS A 3 -12.89 -17.39 19.14
C HIS A 3 -11.79 -17.92 18.24
N THR A 4 -11.88 -19.23 18.02
CA THR A 4 -11.09 -20.07 17.14
C THR A 4 -11.38 -19.71 15.68
N PHE A 5 -10.36 -19.37 14.89
CA PHE A 5 -10.41 -19.48 13.43
C PHE A 5 -9.26 -20.37 12.97
N ALA A 6 -9.57 -21.67 12.90
CA ALA A 6 -8.86 -22.62 12.06
C ALA A 6 -9.63 -22.67 10.73
N HIS A 7 -8.92 -22.48 9.61
CA HIS A 7 -9.10 -23.08 8.28
C HIS A 7 -8.57 -22.12 7.21
N PHE A 8 -7.29 -22.26 6.84
CA PHE A 8 -6.80 -22.08 5.47
C PHE A 8 -5.42 -22.75 5.37
N ALA A 9 -5.42 -24.05 5.09
CA ALA A 9 -4.21 -24.82 4.83
C ALA A 9 -4.51 -25.89 3.78
N VAL A 10 -4.51 -25.49 2.50
CA VAL A 10 -4.37 -26.33 1.29
C VAL A 10 -3.92 -25.36 0.19
N ALA A 11 -2.89 -25.54 -0.63
CA ALA A 11 -1.75 -26.42 -0.72
C ALA A 11 -0.84 -25.81 -1.79
N PHE A 12 0.48 -25.75 -1.58
CA PHE A 12 1.46 -25.72 -2.67
C PHE A 12 2.63 -26.61 -2.27
N LEU A 13 2.42 -27.91 -2.50
CA LEU A 13 3.49 -28.89 -2.61
C LEU A 13 3.93 -28.89 -4.07
N THR A 14 5.07 -28.28 -4.36
CA THR A 14 6.13 -28.83 -5.23
C THR A 14 7.28 -27.83 -5.32
N GLY A 15 8.47 -28.22 -4.83
CA GLY A 15 9.73 -27.63 -5.27
C GLY A 15 10.45 -26.72 -4.26
N ALA A 16 11.18 -27.35 -3.34
CA ALA A 16 12.42 -26.84 -2.73
C ALA A 16 12.42 -25.42 -2.13
N LEU A 17 11.68 -25.21 -1.05
CA LEU A 17 12.11 -24.28 0.01
C LEU A 17 12.69 -25.12 1.14
N THR A 18 13.96 -24.88 1.48
CA THR A 18 14.66 -25.60 2.54
C THR A 18 13.91 -25.41 3.87
N ALA A 19 13.74 -26.50 4.61
CA ALA A 19 12.99 -26.58 5.87
C ALA A 19 13.29 -25.48 6.93
N PRO A 20 14.48 -24.83 6.98
CA PRO A 20 14.73 -23.73 7.92
C PRO A 20 13.97 -22.44 7.56
N ILE A 21 13.82 -22.12 6.27
CA ILE A 21 13.22 -20.87 5.80
C ILE A 21 11.72 -20.87 6.09
N MET A 22 11.06 -22.01 5.85
CA MET A 22 9.64 -22.16 6.11
C MET A 22 9.33 -22.20 7.62
N LYS A 23 10.24 -22.73 8.46
CA LYS A 23 10.13 -22.67 9.92
C LYS A 23 10.31 -21.25 10.47
N SER A 24 11.29 -20.50 9.96
CA SER A 24 11.50 -19.09 10.32
C SER A 24 10.28 -18.25 9.96
N PHE A 25 9.80 -18.35 8.71
CA PHE A 25 8.62 -17.64 8.23
C PHE A 25 7.36 -17.99 9.02
N LEU A 26 7.08 -19.28 9.27
CA LEU A 26 5.94 -19.69 10.07
C LEU A 26 6.08 -19.25 11.54
N SER A 27 7.28 -19.29 12.12
CA SER A 27 7.47 -18.80 13.48
C SER A 27 7.29 -17.29 13.57
N ASP A 28 7.78 -16.51 12.60
CA ASP A 28 7.63 -15.06 12.56
C ASP A 28 6.18 -14.62 12.34
N VAL A 29 5.44 -15.34 11.48
CA VAL A 29 4.01 -15.13 11.26
C VAL A 29 3.19 -15.47 12.51
N LEU A 30 3.58 -16.50 13.27
CA LEU A 30 2.83 -17.01 14.42
C LEU A 30 3.23 -16.39 15.78
N THR A 31 4.41 -15.78 15.90
CA THR A 31 4.95 -15.28 17.19
C THR A 31 4.95 -13.76 17.34
N LYS A 32 4.90 -13.00 16.24
CA LYS A 32 4.83 -11.53 16.31
C LYS A 32 3.39 -11.08 16.51
N GLU A 33 3.14 -10.30 17.57
CA GLU A 33 1.86 -9.61 17.74
C GLU A 33 1.65 -8.66 16.56
N TRP A 34 0.77 -9.04 15.64
CA TRP A 34 0.31 -8.15 14.58
C TRP A 34 -0.65 -7.14 15.19
N TYR A 35 -0.22 -5.88 15.33
CA TYR A 35 -1.14 -4.81 15.66
C TYR A 35 -2.01 -4.51 14.44
N THR A 36 -3.24 -5.02 14.46
CA THR A 36 -4.27 -4.55 13.54
C THR A 36 -4.71 -3.17 14.01
N VAL A 37 -4.43 -2.14 13.22
CA VAL A 37 -5.12 -0.86 13.38
C VAL A 37 -6.54 -1.06 12.88
N HIS A 38 -7.43 -1.47 13.78
CA HIS A 38 -8.86 -1.43 13.56
C HIS A 38 -9.29 0.02 13.58
N SER A 39 -9.73 0.52 12.42
CA SER A 39 -10.33 1.83 12.19
C SER A 39 -9.51 3.03 12.68
N ILE A 40 -9.67 4.15 11.98
CA ILE A 40 -9.23 5.47 12.43
C ILE A 40 -10.18 5.96 13.54
N ASP A 41 -10.48 5.13 14.54
CA ASP A 41 -11.25 5.61 15.70
C ASP A 41 -10.34 6.39 16.67
N ASN A 42 -9.03 6.48 16.40
CA ASN A 42 -8.04 7.13 17.28
C ASN A 42 -7.16 8.20 16.62
N TYR A 43 -7.45 8.65 15.39
CA TYR A 43 -6.99 9.99 14.98
C TYR A 43 -8.16 10.94 15.21
N SER A 44 -8.00 11.95 16.05
CA SER A 44 -8.95 13.05 16.14
C SER A 44 -9.01 13.75 14.79
N LEU A 45 -9.88 13.28 13.90
CA LEU A 45 -10.45 14.11 12.86
C LEU A 45 -11.37 15.07 13.60
N ASN A 46 -10.83 16.25 13.95
CA ASN A 46 -11.66 17.34 14.43
C ASN A 46 -12.83 17.50 13.46
N GLN A 47 -14.05 17.38 13.98
CA GLN A 47 -15.24 17.75 13.23
C GLN A 47 -15.05 19.21 12.76
N PRO A 48 -15.47 19.57 11.54
CA PRO A 48 -15.37 20.94 11.09
C PRO A 48 -16.35 21.80 11.91
N GLU A 49 -15.86 22.42 12.99
CA GLU A 49 -16.50 23.60 13.51
C GLU A 49 -16.40 24.69 12.45
N GLN A 50 -17.53 25.37 12.25
CA GLN A 50 -17.70 26.38 11.22
C GLN A 50 -16.67 27.50 11.38
N GLY A 51 -15.90 27.76 10.32
CA GLY A 51 -15.00 28.90 10.27
C GLY A 51 -13.71 28.57 9.54
N PHE A 52 -13.47 29.27 8.44
CA PHE A 52 -12.20 29.25 7.72
C PHE A 52 -11.09 29.84 8.62
N ASP A 53 -10.28 28.96 9.21
CA ASP A 53 -8.84 29.15 9.39
C ASP A 53 -8.22 27.77 9.71
N ARG A 54 -7.39 27.23 8.81
CA ARG A 54 -6.86 25.86 8.93
C ARG A 54 -5.55 25.86 9.73
N PRO A 55 -5.43 25.08 10.82
CA PRO A 55 -4.16 24.90 11.52
C PRO A 55 -3.20 24.01 10.71
N PRO A 56 -1.87 24.11 10.96
CA PRO A 56 -0.85 23.32 10.27
C PRO A 56 -0.93 21.83 10.63
N LEU A 57 -0.28 21.00 9.78
CA LEU A 57 -0.13 19.55 9.90
C LEU A 57 0.03 19.09 11.37
N GLN A 58 -0.88 18.24 11.84
CA GLN A 58 -0.77 17.65 13.17
C GLN A 58 0.21 16.48 13.16
N THR A 59 1.28 16.62 13.95
CA THR A 59 2.10 15.49 14.40
C THR A 59 1.53 15.06 15.75
N VAL A 60 1.05 13.82 15.87
CA VAL A 60 0.57 13.30 17.15
C VAL A 60 1.77 13.03 18.06
N GLU A 61 1.74 13.52 19.30
CA GLU A 61 2.81 13.31 20.29
C GLU A 61 2.91 11.83 20.72
N GLU A 62 4.14 11.31 20.75
CA GLU A 62 4.50 9.92 21.03
C GLU A 62 4.23 9.50 22.48
N SER A 63 3.55 8.36 22.67
CA SER A 63 3.71 7.57 23.89
C SER A 63 4.83 6.54 23.71
N ALA A 64 5.51 6.11 24.78
CA ALA A 64 6.60 5.12 24.70
C ALA A 64 6.16 3.74 24.14
N GLN A 65 4.84 3.47 24.06
CA GLN A 65 4.28 2.27 23.40
C GLN A 65 4.05 2.46 21.88
N ASP A 66 4.15 3.67 21.35
CA ASP A 66 3.94 3.99 19.93
C ASP A 66 5.20 3.84 19.08
N GLN A 67 6.38 3.61 19.67
CA GLN A 67 7.67 3.40 18.96
C GLN A 67 7.66 2.21 17.98
N HIS A 68 6.61 1.39 17.95
CA HIS A 68 6.51 0.23 17.08
C HIS A 68 5.33 0.28 16.11
N ARG A 69 4.62 1.41 16.05
CA ARG A 69 3.49 1.61 15.12
C ARG A 69 3.96 2.27 13.83
N PRO A 70 3.38 1.92 12.68
CA PRO A 70 3.72 2.56 11.42
C PRO A 70 3.27 4.03 11.47
N ARG A 71 4.18 4.95 11.18
CA ARG A 71 3.89 6.39 11.17
C ARG A 71 3.22 6.79 9.86
N LEU A 72 1.94 7.17 9.92
CA LEU A 72 1.20 7.70 8.78
C LEU A 72 1.37 9.23 8.68
N ILE A 73 1.77 9.71 7.51
CA ILE A 73 1.86 11.14 7.18
C ILE A 73 0.93 11.37 5.98
N ALA A 74 -0.10 12.19 6.17
CA ALA A 74 -1.11 12.42 5.15
C ALA A 74 -1.32 13.92 4.92
N ALA A 75 -1.48 14.30 3.65
CA ALA A 75 -1.98 15.61 3.27
C ALA A 75 -3.44 15.80 3.74
N ASN A 76 -3.85 17.04 3.98
CA ASN A 76 -5.18 17.37 4.53
C ASN A 76 -6.37 16.92 3.66
N ASP A 77 -6.16 16.70 2.37
CA ASP A 77 -7.18 16.24 1.41
C ASP A 77 -6.94 14.79 0.93
N ALA A 78 -5.97 14.09 1.52
CA ALA A 78 -5.82 12.66 1.32
C ALA A 78 -7.01 11.93 1.98
N PHE A 79 -7.50 10.89 1.32
CA PHE A 79 -8.63 10.10 1.81
C PHE A 79 -8.18 8.69 2.14
N LEU A 80 -8.46 8.24 3.36
CA LEU A 80 -8.28 6.86 3.80
C LEU A 80 -9.64 6.32 4.23
N ALA A 81 -10.16 5.34 3.49
CA ALA A 81 -11.49 4.79 3.75
C ALA A 81 -11.55 4.10 5.13
N PRO A 82 -12.70 4.10 5.83
CA PRO A 82 -12.81 3.54 7.19
C PRO A 82 -12.41 2.07 7.34
N THR A 83 -12.52 1.28 6.27
CA THR A 83 -12.16 -0.16 6.26
C THR A 83 -10.80 -0.44 5.62
N ALA A 84 -10.04 0.59 5.24
CA ALA A 84 -8.65 0.43 4.84
C ALA A 84 -7.81 0.14 6.09
N ALA A 85 -6.82 -0.73 5.96
CA ALA A 85 -5.96 -1.14 7.06
C ALA A 85 -4.51 -0.77 6.78
N VAL A 86 -3.82 -0.29 7.81
CA VAL A 86 -2.39 -0.02 7.78
C VAL A 86 -1.75 -0.83 8.90
N TYR A 87 -0.76 -1.66 8.59
CA TYR A 87 -0.11 -2.50 9.59
C TYR A 87 1.36 -2.79 9.25
N GLY A 88 2.12 -3.16 10.26
CA GLY A 88 3.54 -3.48 10.17
C GLY A 88 4.38 -2.70 11.17
N LYS A 89 5.66 -3.06 11.29
CA LYS A 89 6.63 -2.44 12.19
C LYS A 89 7.79 -1.91 11.35
N SER A 90 8.03 -0.60 11.39
CA SER A 90 9.15 0.01 10.69
C SER A 90 9.46 1.38 11.25
N GLU A 91 10.74 1.74 11.21
CA GLU A 91 11.22 3.12 11.38
C GLU A 91 10.71 4.03 10.25
N HIS A 92 10.32 3.44 9.11
CA HIS A 92 9.93 4.16 7.91
C HIS A 92 8.45 4.55 7.91
N ARG A 93 8.17 5.70 7.31
CA ARG A 93 6.85 6.34 7.26
C ARG A 93 5.97 5.74 6.15
N ILE A 94 4.67 5.92 6.26
CA ILE A 94 3.72 5.78 5.15
C ILE A 94 3.27 7.18 4.75
N GLY A 95 3.47 7.54 3.49
CA GLY A 95 3.16 8.87 2.96
C GLY A 95 1.94 8.86 2.05
N LEU A 96 0.96 9.72 2.33
CA LEU A 96 -0.21 9.98 1.49
C LEU A 96 -0.19 11.43 1.01
N ALA A 97 0.10 11.65 -0.27
CA ALA A 97 0.18 12.98 -0.85
C ALA A 97 -1.21 13.57 -1.16
N LYS A 98 -1.19 14.82 -1.63
CA LYS A 98 -2.40 15.62 -1.91
C LYS A 98 -3.38 14.90 -2.84
N GLY A 99 -4.63 14.83 -2.43
CA GLY A 99 -5.72 14.23 -3.23
C GLY A 99 -5.56 12.73 -3.50
N SER A 100 -4.62 12.05 -2.82
CA SER A 100 -4.51 10.60 -2.88
C SER A 100 -5.70 9.94 -2.17
N ARG A 101 -6.12 8.77 -2.65
CA ARG A 101 -7.30 8.07 -2.13
C ARG A 101 -6.99 6.60 -1.91
N ILE A 102 -7.21 6.11 -0.70
CA ILE A 102 -7.15 4.69 -0.35
C ILE A 102 -8.57 4.23 -0.04
N MET A 103 -9.08 3.33 -0.87
CA MET A 103 -10.46 2.90 -0.83
C MET A 103 -10.67 1.74 0.15
N GLN A 104 -11.93 1.35 0.32
CA GLN A 104 -12.36 0.36 1.31
C GLN A 104 -11.62 -0.97 1.16
N ARG A 105 -11.31 -1.61 2.30
CA ARG A 105 -10.67 -2.93 2.39
C ARG A 105 -9.25 -3.02 1.80
N SER A 106 -8.68 -1.90 1.34
CA SER A 106 -7.30 -1.88 0.87
C SER A 106 -6.33 -1.97 2.06
N THR A 107 -5.18 -2.60 1.86
CA THR A 107 -4.21 -2.84 2.93
C THR A 107 -2.84 -2.28 2.58
N LEU A 108 -2.25 -1.53 3.50
CA LEU A 108 -0.86 -1.06 3.43
C LEU A 108 -0.05 -1.83 4.49
N ALA A 109 0.79 -2.75 4.02
CA ALA A 109 1.57 -3.64 4.86
C ALA A 109 3.06 -3.30 4.78
N ILE A 110 3.69 -3.04 5.92
CA ILE A 110 5.15 -2.91 5.97
C ILE A 110 5.75 -4.30 6.16
N ALA A 111 6.44 -4.79 5.14
CA ALA A 111 7.14 -6.07 5.19
C ALA A 111 8.28 -6.01 6.23
N PRO A 112 8.53 -7.07 7.01
CA PRO A 112 9.67 -7.11 7.91
C PRO A 112 10.97 -7.12 7.11
N SER A 113 11.97 -6.33 7.53
CA SER A 113 13.33 -6.46 7.03
C SER A 113 13.91 -7.79 7.52
N THR A 114 14.11 -8.75 6.63
CA THR A 114 14.64 -10.10 6.93
C THR A 114 16.13 -10.12 7.22
N LEU A 115 16.84 -9.01 7.03
CA LEU A 115 18.27 -8.89 7.26
C LEU A 115 18.50 -7.92 8.41
N GLU A 116 18.96 -8.44 9.54
CA GLU A 116 19.29 -7.70 10.78
C GLU A 116 20.32 -6.56 10.56
N ASN A 117 20.89 -6.39 9.37
CA ASN A 117 21.97 -5.45 9.08
C ASN A 117 21.80 -4.59 7.81
N GLU A 118 20.62 -4.57 7.15
CA GLU A 118 20.41 -3.73 5.95
C GLU A 118 19.15 -2.84 6.08
N PRO A 119 19.19 -1.78 6.93
CA PRO A 119 18.03 -0.95 7.25
C PRO A 119 17.47 -0.13 6.08
N TYR A 120 18.19 -0.05 4.95
CA TYR A 120 17.87 0.82 3.81
C TYR A 120 17.15 0.15 2.65
N GLN A 121 17.05 -1.19 2.60
CA GLN A 121 16.48 -1.87 1.43
C GLN A 121 14.94 -1.91 1.40
N ASN A 122 14.27 -1.48 2.48
CA ASN A 122 12.81 -1.52 2.59
C ASN A 122 12.18 -0.12 2.64
N ALA A 123 12.83 0.86 1.99
CA ALA A 123 12.32 2.22 1.87
C ALA A 123 12.43 2.73 0.43
N VAL A 124 11.51 3.62 0.09
CA VAL A 124 11.55 4.47 -1.10
C VAL A 124 11.77 5.90 -0.66
N PHE A 125 12.49 6.69 -1.46
CA PHE A 125 12.84 8.06 -1.11
C PHE A 125 12.07 9.06 -1.96
N VAL A 126 11.47 10.05 -1.30
CA VAL A 126 10.78 11.18 -1.93
C VAL A 126 11.27 12.46 -1.25
N ASN A 127 11.88 13.36 -2.03
CA ASN A 127 12.50 14.59 -1.52
C ASN A 127 13.45 14.34 -0.33
N ASP A 128 14.33 13.35 -0.48
CA ASP A 128 15.30 12.90 0.54
C ASP A 128 14.69 12.33 1.83
N GLU A 129 13.37 12.16 1.89
CA GLU A 129 12.69 11.48 2.99
C GLU A 129 12.37 10.02 2.66
N GLY A 130 12.64 9.11 3.60
CA GLY A 130 12.37 7.68 3.46
C GLY A 130 10.95 7.26 3.87
N TYR A 131 10.34 6.42 3.05
CA TYR A 131 9.00 5.87 3.25
C TYR A 131 8.99 4.36 3.00
N ALA A 132 8.27 3.58 3.81
CA ALA A 132 7.98 2.18 3.49
C ALA A 132 7.01 2.08 2.30
N ILE A 133 5.99 2.94 2.31
CA ILE A 133 5.02 3.08 1.22
C ILE A 133 4.76 4.57 1.00
N TYR A 134 4.86 5.03 -0.24
CA TYR A 134 4.49 6.38 -0.61
C TYR A 134 3.44 6.37 -1.73
N ILE A 135 2.37 7.14 -1.54
CA ILE A 135 1.28 7.32 -2.49
C ILE A 135 1.28 8.78 -2.97
N GLY A 136 1.59 8.97 -4.25
CA GLY A 136 1.70 10.27 -4.90
C GLY A 136 0.37 10.98 -5.12
N GLU A 137 0.47 12.22 -5.60
CA GLU A 137 -0.67 13.12 -5.73
C GLU A 137 -1.72 12.60 -6.70
N ARG A 138 -3.00 12.82 -6.39
CA ARG A 138 -4.14 12.44 -7.25
C ARG A 138 -4.17 10.95 -7.63
N SER A 139 -3.44 10.12 -6.89
CA SER A 139 -3.40 8.68 -7.12
C SER A 139 -4.48 7.96 -6.32
N THR A 140 -5.09 6.93 -6.92
CA THR A 140 -6.18 6.17 -6.31
C THR A 140 -5.80 4.70 -6.16
N ILE A 141 -5.92 4.22 -4.93
CA ILE A 141 -5.78 2.81 -4.55
C ILE A 141 -7.17 2.27 -4.28
N ASP A 142 -7.74 1.59 -5.27
CA ASP A 142 -9.13 1.18 -5.27
C ASP A 142 -9.36 -0.09 -4.41
N MET A 143 -10.63 -0.43 -4.22
CA MET A 143 -11.11 -1.32 -3.16
C MET A 143 -10.38 -2.67 -3.12
N GLY A 144 -9.90 -3.03 -1.93
CA GLY A 144 -9.27 -4.32 -1.69
C GLY A 144 -7.88 -4.49 -2.30
N ALA A 145 -7.27 -3.43 -2.84
CA ALA A 145 -5.88 -3.49 -3.29
C ALA A 145 -4.93 -3.66 -2.10
N ARG A 146 -3.83 -4.39 -2.31
CA ARG A 146 -2.86 -4.75 -1.27
C ARG A 146 -1.48 -4.26 -1.65
N LEU A 147 -0.89 -3.41 -0.82
CA LEU A 147 0.46 -2.89 -1.01
C LEU A 147 1.36 -3.46 0.09
N MET A 148 2.47 -4.06 -0.30
CA MET A 148 3.49 -4.60 0.59
C MET A 148 4.81 -3.89 0.32
N SER A 149 5.37 -3.23 1.33
CA SER A 149 6.58 -2.41 1.19
C SER A 149 7.78 -3.19 0.61
N PRO A 150 8.73 -2.50 -0.06
CA PRO A 150 8.69 -1.07 -0.38
C PRO A 150 7.77 -0.78 -1.57
N VAL A 151 6.96 0.29 -1.50
CA VAL A 151 6.12 0.70 -2.65
C VAL A 151 6.20 2.19 -2.87
N LEU A 152 6.58 2.58 -4.08
CA LEU A 152 6.48 3.96 -4.56
C LEU A 152 5.38 4.06 -5.61
N ILE A 153 4.43 4.95 -5.39
CA ILE A 153 3.44 5.34 -6.38
C ILE A 153 3.62 6.83 -6.63
N GLU A 154 3.93 7.21 -7.86
CA GLU A 154 4.01 8.62 -8.26
C GLU A 154 2.60 9.23 -8.43
N GLN A 155 2.56 10.47 -8.91
CA GLN A 155 1.29 11.15 -9.17
C GLN A 155 0.49 10.48 -10.28
N ASP A 156 -0.82 10.72 -10.26
CA ASP A 156 -1.74 10.39 -11.35
C ASP A 156 -1.89 8.89 -11.63
N VAL A 157 -1.56 8.05 -10.66
CA VAL A 157 -1.59 6.59 -10.78
C VAL A 157 -2.93 6.03 -10.32
N TYR A 158 -3.42 4.99 -10.98
CA TYR A 158 -4.53 4.20 -10.49
C TYR A 158 -4.15 2.75 -10.28
N VAL A 159 -4.59 2.24 -9.14
CA VAL A 159 -4.47 0.85 -8.75
C VAL A 159 -5.87 0.29 -8.57
N GLY A 160 -6.29 -0.53 -9.52
CA GLY A 160 -7.64 -1.07 -9.59
C GLY A 160 -7.96 -2.07 -8.47
N PRO A 161 -9.26 -2.39 -8.29
CA PRO A 161 -9.72 -3.27 -7.23
C PRO A 161 -8.97 -4.60 -7.16
N GLY A 162 -8.58 -5.00 -5.96
CA GLY A 162 -7.93 -6.27 -5.69
C GLY A 162 -6.50 -6.44 -6.24
N ALA A 163 -5.91 -5.41 -6.85
CA ALA A 163 -4.54 -5.46 -7.32
C ALA A 163 -3.54 -5.64 -6.16
N ILE A 164 -2.38 -6.25 -6.44
CA ILE A 164 -1.34 -6.54 -5.45
C ILE A 164 -0.03 -5.90 -5.91
N LEU A 165 0.55 -5.05 -5.08
CA LEU A 165 1.84 -4.41 -5.31
C LEU A 165 2.81 -4.84 -4.20
N SER A 166 3.99 -5.33 -4.58
CA SER A 166 5.02 -5.74 -3.63
C SER A 166 6.38 -5.35 -4.15
N ASN A 167 7.20 -4.62 -3.38
CA ASN A 167 8.50 -4.16 -3.87
C ASN A 167 8.40 -3.50 -5.27
N ALA A 168 7.48 -2.53 -5.41
CA ALA A 168 7.04 -2.02 -6.71
C ALA A 168 7.14 -0.50 -6.79
N CYS A 169 7.58 0.01 -7.95
CA CYS A 169 7.59 1.43 -8.25
C CYS A 169 6.68 1.71 -9.46
N LEU A 170 5.57 2.43 -9.26
CA LEU A 170 4.67 2.84 -10.32
C LEU A 170 4.94 4.31 -10.65
N ARG A 171 5.47 4.55 -11.85
CA ARG A 171 5.71 5.90 -12.33
C ARG A 171 4.43 6.63 -12.72
N THR A 172 4.59 7.93 -12.97
CA THR A 172 3.50 8.86 -13.22
C THR A 172 2.51 8.34 -14.25
N GLY A 173 1.22 8.39 -13.91
CA GLY A 173 0.16 8.07 -14.85
C GLY A 173 -0.05 6.58 -15.14
N VAL A 174 0.64 5.66 -14.44
CA VAL A 174 0.42 4.23 -14.61
C VAL A 174 -1.02 3.84 -14.25
N ILE A 175 -1.59 2.93 -15.03
CA ILE A 175 -2.89 2.29 -14.75
C ILE A 175 -2.64 0.82 -14.47
N VAL A 176 -2.98 0.37 -13.27
CA VAL A 176 -3.03 -1.03 -12.89
C VAL A 176 -4.48 -1.47 -12.85
N GLU A 177 -4.89 -2.37 -13.73
CA GLU A 177 -6.26 -2.86 -13.76
C GLU A 177 -6.52 -3.92 -12.69
N ASN A 178 -7.80 -4.25 -12.54
CA ASN A 178 -8.33 -5.07 -11.46
C ASN A 178 -7.57 -6.40 -11.30
N GLY A 179 -7.19 -6.71 -10.08
CA GLY A 179 -6.54 -7.99 -9.73
C GLY A 179 -5.15 -8.21 -10.32
N ALA A 180 -4.56 -7.22 -11.01
CA ALA A 180 -3.19 -7.34 -11.50
C ALA A 180 -2.18 -7.40 -10.34
N ILE A 181 -1.03 -8.02 -10.61
CA ILE A 181 0.05 -8.19 -9.64
C ILE A 181 1.32 -7.54 -10.19
N VAL A 182 1.94 -6.66 -9.41
CA VAL A 182 3.22 -6.02 -9.73
C VAL A 182 4.19 -6.32 -8.61
N CYS A 183 5.30 -6.99 -8.94
CA CYS A 183 6.26 -7.46 -7.94
C CYS A 183 7.70 -7.26 -8.39
N ASP A 184 8.55 -6.70 -7.54
CA ASP A 184 10.00 -6.58 -7.78
C ASP A 184 10.37 -5.84 -9.08
N VAL A 185 9.57 -4.84 -9.46
CA VAL A 185 9.75 -4.10 -10.71
C VAL A 185 9.36 -2.63 -10.59
N GLU A 186 9.99 -1.83 -11.44
CA GLU A 186 9.55 -0.48 -11.76
C GLU A 186 8.73 -0.49 -13.06
N ILE A 187 7.56 0.14 -13.03
CA ILE A 187 6.68 0.32 -14.17
C ILE A 187 6.89 1.72 -14.74
N PRO A 188 7.33 1.86 -16.01
CA PRO A 188 7.57 3.17 -16.64
C PRO A 188 6.31 4.05 -16.69
N PRO A 189 6.48 5.38 -16.91
CA PRO A 189 5.35 6.31 -16.97
C PRO A 189 4.31 5.91 -18.03
N PHE A 190 3.04 6.21 -17.74
CA PHE A 190 1.93 6.10 -18.68
C PHE A 190 1.72 4.70 -19.27
N ARG A 191 2.13 3.64 -18.55
CA ARG A 191 1.86 2.25 -18.92
C ARG A 191 0.54 1.76 -18.33
N ARG A 192 -0.03 0.75 -18.99
CA ARG A 192 -1.19 0.00 -18.54
C ARG A 192 -0.80 -1.43 -18.25
N ILE A 193 -1.21 -1.91 -17.09
CA ILE A 193 -1.14 -3.33 -16.70
C ILE A 193 -2.56 -3.86 -16.77
N ARG A 194 -2.76 -4.91 -17.57
CA ARG A 194 -4.10 -5.46 -17.82
C ARG A 194 -4.65 -6.19 -16.61
N ALA A 195 -5.97 -6.30 -16.53
CA ALA A 195 -6.65 -6.99 -15.44
C ALA A 195 -6.10 -8.42 -15.26
N GLY A 196 -5.75 -8.78 -14.03
CA GLY A 196 -5.17 -10.08 -13.67
C GLY A 196 -3.75 -10.35 -14.19
N GLN A 197 -3.13 -9.43 -14.94
CA GLN A 197 -1.76 -9.61 -15.42
C GLN A 197 -0.77 -9.59 -14.26
N VAL A 198 0.24 -10.47 -14.32
CA VAL A 198 1.37 -10.47 -13.39
C VAL A 198 2.58 -9.89 -14.11
N VAL A 199 3.20 -8.87 -13.52
CA VAL A 199 4.43 -8.24 -14.02
C VAL A 199 5.49 -8.34 -12.93
N ARG A 200 6.56 -9.06 -13.23
CA ARG A 200 7.59 -9.40 -12.22
C ARG A 200 9.03 -9.40 -12.71
N ASN A 201 9.27 -8.89 -13.92
CA ASN A 201 10.61 -8.62 -14.38
C ASN A 201 10.67 -7.29 -15.15
N PRO A 202 11.83 -6.62 -15.17
CA PRO A 202 11.98 -5.31 -15.82
C PRO A 202 11.68 -5.33 -17.31
N TYR A 203 12.00 -6.42 -18.01
CA TYR A 203 11.76 -6.54 -19.45
C TYR A 203 10.26 -6.47 -19.77
N GLU A 204 9.42 -7.21 -19.06
CA GLU A 204 7.96 -7.13 -19.21
C GLU A 204 7.45 -5.72 -18.93
N ALA A 205 7.95 -5.07 -17.87
CA ALA A 205 7.56 -3.72 -17.48
C ALA A 205 7.85 -2.69 -18.59
N GLU A 206 9.02 -2.80 -19.22
CA GLU A 206 9.44 -1.95 -20.34
C GLU A 206 8.62 -2.15 -21.62
N HIS A 207 7.90 -3.26 -21.75
CA HIS A 207 7.12 -3.61 -22.95
C HIS A 207 5.60 -3.60 -22.73
N LEU A 208 5.13 -3.13 -21.57
CA LEU A 208 3.70 -2.92 -21.33
C LEU A 208 3.07 -1.94 -22.34
N PRO A 209 1.78 -2.09 -22.68
CA PRO A 209 1.12 -1.11 -23.52
C PRO A 209 1.10 0.26 -22.84
N PHE A 210 1.14 1.33 -23.65
CA PHE A 210 0.77 2.65 -23.17
C PHE A 210 -0.72 2.67 -22.79
N ARG A 211 -1.09 3.50 -21.81
CA ARG A 211 -2.49 3.83 -21.55
C ARG A 211 -3.09 4.62 -22.71
N ASP A 212 -4.40 4.53 -22.91
CA ASP A 212 -5.05 5.32 -23.96
C ASP A 212 -5.21 6.79 -23.53
N GLN A 213 -5.22 7.69 -24.50
CA GLN A 213 -5.46 9.11 -24.25
C GLN A 213 -6.92 9.31 -23.79
N GLY A 214 -7.09 9.87 -22.59
CA GLY A 214 -8.41 10.13 -21.99
C GLY A 214 -8.76 9.24 -20.80
N GLU A 215 -7.93 8.26 -20.47
CA GLU A 215 -8.14 7.32 -19.35
C GLU A 215 -7.75 7.91 -17.98
N TYR A 216 -7.59 9.23 -17.90
CA TYR A 216 -7.24 9.88 -16.65
C TYR A 216 -8.42 9.86 -15.66
N LEU A 217 -8.06 9.61 -14.40
CA LEU A 217 -8.87 9.07 -13.32
C LEU A 217 -9.58 10.13 -12.47
N GLY A 218 -10.88 9.88 -12.26
CA GLY A 218 -11.82 10.72 -11.51
C GLY A 218 -13.26 10.56 -11.99
N GLN A 219 -13.44 10.03 -13.21
CA GLN A 219 -14.73 9.59 -13.71
C GLN A 219 -14.64 8.13 -14.14
N THR A 220 -14.85 7.22 -13.19
CA THR A 220 -15.69 6.07 -13.51
C THR A 220 -17.01 6.69 -13.93
N ARG A 221 -17.21 6.92 -15.25
CA ARG A 221 -18.55 6.99 -15.81
C ARG A 221 -19.24 5.79 -15.21
N ALA A 222 -20.28 6.02 -14.42
CA ALA A 222 -21.22 4.99 -14.05
C ALA A 222 -21.56 4.28 -15.36
N THR A 223 -20.97 3.11 -15.59
CA THR A 223 -21.44 2.18 -16.59
C THR A 223 -22.76 1.70 -16.02
N SER A 224 -23.80 2.48 -16.32
CA SER A 224 -25.18 2.06 -16.23
C SER A 224 -25.29 0.83 -17.11
N TYR A 225 -25.19 -0.35 -16.48
CA TYR A 225 -25.78 -1.56 -17.03
C TYR A 225 -27.26 -1.25 -17.22
N THR A 226 -27.64 -1.11 -18.49
CA THR A 226 -29.03 -1.03 -18.93
C THR A 226 -29.61 -2.43 -18.98
#